data_AF-A0A968WMU4-F1
#
_entry.id   AF-A0A968WMU4-F1
#
_cell.length_a   1.000
_cell.length_b   1.000
_cell.length_c   1.000
_cell.angle_alpha   90.00
_cell.angle_beta   90.00
_cell.angle_gamma   90.00
#
_symmetry.space_group_name_H-M   'P 1'
#
loop_
_entity.id
_entity.type
_entity.pdbx_description
1 polymer ?
#
loop_
_entity_poly.entity_id
_entity_poly.type
_entity_poly.pdbx_seq_one_letter_code
_entity_poly.pdbx_strand_id
1 'polypeptide(L)'
;HHRKPKRLFTVFSKELSCKPVIFYIYQLRGDLGDAVIEVTQSDIDNLIDSVKDGSSYVVRILSTRNYLRRETKVSIAADVILNKKVFNKGEVIASLQFKPSLQPQETAERVSRLFSLVRFRANSKEVLPDPITGNLGSFSTNALSELMETIGAYKTNFEIRAVAKESIYLSGPLSLELVVVSNGIEIKRFS
;
A
#
# COMPACT_ATOMS: atom_id res chain seq x y z
N HIS A 1 17.80 -6.27 -17.22
CA HIS A 1 18.81 -5.25 -16.85
C HIS A 1 18.08 -3.92 -16.64
N HIS A 2 17.52 -3.67 -15.45
CA HIS A 2 16.70 -2.48 -15.17
C HIS A 2 17.56 -1.37 -14.59
N ARG A 3 17.97 -0.40 -15.41
CA ARG A 3 18.56 0.85 -14.91
C ARG A 3 17.43 1.68 -14.28
N LYS A 4 17.47 1.81 -12.95
CA LYS A 4 16.55 2.60 -12.12
C LYS A 4 16.46 4.07 -12.59
N PRO A 5 15.35 4.78 -12.30
CA PRO A 5 15.27 6.23 -12.47
C PRO A 5 16.07 6.95 -11.37
N LYS A 6 17.41 6.81 -11.39
CA LYS A 6 18.30 7.44 -10.41
C LYS A 6 18.26 8.98 -10.46
N ARG A 7 18.02 9.59 -11.63
CA ARG A 7 18.07 11.05 -11.81
C ARG A 7 16.89 11.78 -11.16
N LEU A 8 15.68 11.26 -11.30
CA LEU A 8 14.44 11.87 -10.78
C LEU A 8 14.44 11.92 -9.23
N PHE A 9 14.90 10.82 -8.61
CA PHE A 9 15.12 10.78 -7.15
C PHE A 9 16.22 11.73 -6.70
N THR A 10 17.26 11.98 -7.52
CA THR A 10 18.39 12.84 -7.13
C THR A 10 18.01 14.33 -7.11
N VAL A 11 17.16 14.80 -8.03
CA VAL A 11 16.72 16.21 -8.07
C VAL A 11 15.86 16.53 -6.85
N PHE A 12 14.81 15.73 -6.59
CA PHE A 12 13.92 15.98 -5.45
C PHE A 12 14.55 15.63 -4.10
N SER A 13 15.38 14.58 -4.00
CA SER A 13 16.00 14.22 -2.71
C SER A 13 17.08 15.19 -2.25
N LYS A 14 17.79 15.86 -3.18
CA LYS A 14 18.83 16.83 -2.82
C LYS A 14 18.24 18.10 -2.20
N GLU A 15 17.06 18.53 -2.66
CA GLU A 15 16.39 19.72 -2.13
C GLU A 15 15.52 19.43 -0.89
N LEU A 16 15.05 18.20 -0.72
CA LEU A 16 14.15 17.80 0.37
C LEU A 16 14.83 16.95 1.45
N SER A 17 16.17 16.81 1.41
CA SER A 17 16.94 15.86 2.24
C SER A 17 16.80 16.06 3.77
N CYS A 18 16.31 17.22 4.22
CA CYS A 18 16.14 17.56 5.63
C CYS A 18 14.68 17.45 6.14
N LYS A 19 13.72 16.94 5.35
CA LYS A 19 12.28 16.89 5.72
C LYS A 19 11.73 15.46 5.70
N PRO A 20 10.76 15.10 6.57
CA PRO A 20 10.15 13.76 6.61
C PRO A 20 9.18 13.53 5.43
N VAL A 21 9.71 13.46 4.21
CA VAL A 21 8.95 13.30 2.96
C VAL A 21 9.11 11.88 2.42
N ILE A 22 8.00 11.19 2.17
CA ILE A 22 7.99 9.88 1.53
C ILE A 22 7.68 10.06 0.04
N PHE A 23 8.61 9.68 -0.82
CA PHE A 23 8.45 9.79 -2.28
C PHE A 23 7.86 8.52 -2.86
N TYR A 24 6.76 8.67 -3.60
CA TYR A 24 6.20 7.63 -4.45
C TYR A 24 6.26 8.08 -5.92
N ILE A 25 7.01 7.34 -6.73
CA ILE A 25 7.02 7.58 -8.17
C ILE A 25 5.91 6.73 -8.79
N TYR A 26 4.75 7.35 -9.07
CA TYR A 26 3.66 6.68 -9.76
C TYR A 26 3.85 6.83 -11.26
N GLN A 27 4.25 5.72 -11.90
CA GLN A 27 4.05 5.49 -13.32
C GLN A 27 4.86 6.39 -14.28
N LEU A 28 6.15 6.09 -14.42
CA LEU A 28 6.89 6.41 -15.65
C LEU A 28 6.67 5.24 -16.63
N ARG A 29 5.51 5.22 -17.32
CA ARG A 29 5.28 4.22 -18.39
C ARG A 29 6.12 4.60 -19.61
N GLY A 30 7.25 3.91 -19.78
CA GLY A 30 8.14 4.07 -20.92
C GLY A 30 9.59 3.77 -20.55
N ASP A 31 10.37 3.27 -21.51
CA ASP A 31 11.83 3.24 -21.38
C ASP A 31 12.32 4.69 -21.46
N LEU A 32 12.72 5.25 -20.33
CA LEU A 32 13.18 6.64 -20.22
C LEU A 32 14.50 6.86 -20.97
N GLY A 33 15.21 5.82 -21.42
CA GLY A 33 16.45 5.96 -22.20
C GLY A 33 17.35 7.10 -21.71
N ASP A 34 17.60 8.07 -22.60
CA ASP A 34 18.34 9.32 -22.33
C ASP A 34 17.44 10.54 -22.10
N ALA A 35 16.13 10.36 -21.90
CA ALA A 35 15.17 11.44 -21.74
C ALA A 35 15.53 12.35 -20.56
N VAL A 36 15.46 13.66 -20.81
CA VAL A 36 15.67 14.68 -19.79
C VAL A 36 14.35 14.94 -19.09
N ILE A 37 14.34 14.77 -17.77
CA ILE A 37 13.20 15.15 -16.93
C ILE A 37 13.24 16.65 -16.79
N GLU A 38 12.15 17.32 -17.17
CA GLU A 38 12.01 18.77 -17.05
C GLU A 38 11.04 19.08 -15.90
N VAL A 39 11.55 19.81 -14.91
CA VAL A 39 10.81 20.33 -13.75
C VAL A 39 11.07 21.83 -13.72
N THR A 40 10.02 22.64 -13.53
CA THR A 40 10.23 24.08 -13.39
C THR A 40 10.66 24.42 -11.96
N GLN A 41 11.43 25.49 -11.78
CA GLN A 41 11.80 25.96 -10.43
C GLN A 41 10.54 26.31 -9.61
N SER A 42 9.51 26.86 -10.24
CA SER A 42 8.23 27.13 -9.58
C SER A 42 7.54 25.86 -9.06
N ASP A 43 7.64 24.73 -9.75
CA ASP A 43 7.08 23.46 -9.25
C ASP A 43 7.82 22.97 -8.00
N ILE A 44 9.14 23.18 -7.98
CA ILE A 44 9.99 22.84 -6.83
C ILE A 44 9.68 23.75 -5.64
N ASP A 45 9.59 25.07 -5.87
CA ASP A 45 9.31 26.04 -4.82
C ASP A 45 7.92 25.79 -4.20
N ASN A 46 6.89 25.57 -5.04
CA ASN A 46 5.54 25.22 -4.59
C ASN A 46 5.52 23.91 -3.79
N LEU A 47 6.28 22.90 -4.23
CA LEU A 47 6.43 21.64 -3.50
C LEU A 47 7.07 21.88 -2.13
N ILE A 48 8.17 22.64 -2.05
CA ILE A 48 8.86 22.96 -0.79
C ILE A 48 7.92 23.70 0.17
N ASP A 49 7.13 24.64 -0.35
CA ASP A 49 6.15 25.41 0.40
C ASP A 49 5.02 24.55 0.96
N SER A 50 4.60 23.52 0.21
CA SER A 50 3.54 22.60 0.65
C SER A 50 3.94 21.64 1.78
N VAL A 51 5.24 21.45 2.04
CA VAL A 51 5.78 20.51 3.05
C VAL A 51 6.62 21.17 4.14
N LYS A 52 6.49 22.49 4.33
CA LYS A 52 7.36 23.25 5.26
C LYS A 52 6.96 23.18 6.73
N ASP A 53 5.79 22.63 7.06
CA ASP A 53 5.25 22.57 8.43
C ASP A 53 5.84 21.43 9.29
N GLY A 54 6.68 20.56 8.71
CA GLY A 54 7.29 19.43 9.40
C GLY A 54 6.39 18.19 9.50
N SER A 55 5.20 18.22 8.92
CA SER A 55 4.31 17.05 8.82
C SER A 55 4.88 16.01 7.84
N SER A 56 4.38 14.76 7.93
CA SER A 56 4.74 13.71 6.98
C SER A 56 3.86 13.80 5.73
N TYR A 57 4.47 13.77 4.54
CA TYR A 57 3.77 13.84 3.26
C TYR A 57 4.16 12.69 2.33
N VAL A 58 3.20 12.32 1.48
CA VAL A 58 3.41 11.49 0.29
C VAL A 58 3.49 12.41 -0.93
N VAL A 59 4.62 12.36 -1.64
CA VAL A 59 4.79 13.07 -2.91
C VAL A 59 4.64 12.07 -4.05
N ARG A 60 3.65 12.29 -4.91
CA ARG A 60 3.41 11.52 -6.13
C ARG A 60 3.98 12.25 -7.32
N ILE A 61 4.92 11.61 -8.01
CA ILE A 61 5.44 12.15 -9.27
C ILE A 61 4.72 11.48 -10.43
N LEU A 62 4.04 12.28 -11.23
CA LEU A 62 3.21 11.87 -12.36
C LEU A 62 3.79 12.45 -13.66
N SER A 63 3.80 11.68 -14.74
CA SER A 63 4.10 12.23 -16.08
C SER A 63 2.91 13.04 -16.57
N THR A 64 3.12 14.27 -17.05
CA THR A 64 2.03 15.11 -17.59
C THR A 64 1.59 14.68 -19.00
N ARG A 65 2.33 13.75 -19.63
CA ARG A 65 2.02 13.17 -20.94
C ARG A 65 2.41 11.68 -21.02
N ASN A 66 1.67 10.90 -21.82
CA ASN A 66 2.08 9.54 -22.17
C ASN A 66 3.29 9.62 -23.10
N TYR A 67 4.45 9.18 -22.62
CA TYR A 67 5.72 9.30 -23.34
C TYR A 67 5.80 8.30 -24.49
N LEU A 68 5.98 8.80 -25.72
CA LEU A 68 6.37 7.99 -26.87
C LEU A 68 7.90 7.90 -26.92
N ARG A 69 8.43 6.77 -27.38
CA ARG A 69 9.87 6.40 -27.43
C ARG A 69 10.82 7.40 -28.15
N ARG A 70 10.33 8.54 -28.63
CA ARG A 70 11.08 9.58 -29.39
C ARG A 70 11.05 10.98 -28.76
N GLU A 71 10.31 11.21 -27.68
CA GLU A 71 10.33 12.50 -26.99
C GLU A 71 11.67 12.65 -26.23
N THR A 72 12.34 13.79 -26.28
CA THR A 72 13.64 13.99 -25.58
C THR A 72 13.47 14.63 -24.21
N LYS A 73 12.26 15.12 -23.92
CA LYS A 73 11.90 15.80 -22.68
C LYS A 73 10.62 15.21 -22.10
N VAL A 74 10.63 14.91 -20.81
CA VAL A 74 9.46 14.44 -20.06
C VAL A 74 9.13 15.47 -19.00
N SER A 75 7.99 16.15 -19.16
CA SER A 75 7.43 17.01 -18.14
C SER A 75 6.75 16.16 -17.07
N ILE A 76 7.10 16.42 -15.81
CA ILE A 76 6.51 15.74 -14.66
C ILE A 76 5.78 16.75 -13.77
N ALA A 77 4.68 16.32 -13.16
CA ALA A 77 3.98 17.05 -12.12
C ALA A 77 4.17 16.31 -10.78
N ALA A 78 4.37 17.07 -9.72
CA ALA A 78 4.40 16.56 -8.36
C ALA A 78 3.06 16.90 -7.68
N ASP A 79 2.44 15.90 -7.06
CA ASP A 79 1.26 16.06 -6.23
C ASP A 79 1.60 15.66 -4.78
N VAL A 80 1.08 16.40 -3.82
CA VAL A 80 1.51 16.33 -2.41
C VAL A 80 0.31 16.09 -1.53
N ILE A 81 0.37 15.02 -0.75
CA ILE A 81 -0.72 14.61 0.13
C ILE A 81 -0.17 14.40 1.52
N LEU A 82 -0.86 14.94 2.53
CA LEU A 82 -0.53 14.65 3.92
C LEU A 82 -0.61 13.15 4.18
N ASN A 83 0.46 12.55 4.70
CA ASN A 83 0.52 11.13 5.03
C ASN A 83 -0.28 10.84 6.31
N LYS A 84 -1.60 11.01 6.24
CA LYS A 84 -2.50 10.81 7.37
C LYS A 84 -2.61 9.33 7.73
N LYS A 85 -2.76 9.07 9.03
CA LYS A 85 -3.11 7.74 9.55
C LYS A 85 -4.53 7.40 9.09
N VAL A 86 -4.72 6.23 8.49
CA VAL A 86 -6.00 5.75 7.97
C VAL A 86 -6.62 4.64 8.82
N PHE A 87 -5.80 3.84 9.50
CA PHE A 87 -6.22 2.80 10.44
C PHE A 87 -5.36 2.87 11.69
N ASN A 88 -5.98 2.70 12.85
CA ASN A 88 -5.26 2.56 14.11
C ASN A 88 -4.71 1.14 14.24
N LYS A 89 -3.59 0.99 14.98
CA LYS A 89 -3.13 -0.33 15.44
C LYS A 89 -4.28 -1.04 16.17
N GLY A 90 -4.53 -2.30 15.82
CA GLY A 90 -5.61 -3.10 16.39
C GLY A 90 -6.99 -2.86 15.79
N GLU A 91 -7.13 -1.94 14.83
CA GLU A 91 -8.41 -1.70 14.15
C GLU A 91 -8.79 -2.90 13.28
N VAL A 92 -10.04 -3.38 13.41
CA VAL A 92 -10.58 -4.41 12.52
C VAL A 92 -10.86 -3.78 11.16
N ILE A 93 -10.03 -4.11 10.18
CA ILE A 93 -10.17 -3.59 8.82
C ILE A 93 -11.31 -4.30 8.11
N ALA A 94 -11.44 -5.61 8.21
CA ALA A 94 -12.55 -6.37 7.63
C ALA A 94 -12.78 -7.66 8.41
N SER A 95 -13.96 -8.26 8.29
CA SER A 95 -14.22 -9.58 8.85
C SER A 95 -15.22 -10.38 8.03
N LEU A 96 -15.14 -11.70 8.16
CA LEU A 96 -16.07 -12.65 7.55
C LEU A 96 -16.39 -13.78 8.51
N GLN A 97 -17.65 -14.23 8.47
CA GLN A 97 -18.11 -15.44 9.14
C GLN A 97 -17.79 -16.69 8.31
N PHE A 98 -17.34 -17.74 8.98
CA PHE A 98 -16.99 -19.04 8.42
C PHE A 98 -17.87 -20.13 9.06
N LYS A 99 -18.29 -21.08 8.22
CA LYS A 99 -19.01 -22.28 8.65
C LYS A 99 -18.00 -23.40 8.93
N PRO A 100 -18.31 -24.34 9.83
CA PRO A 100 -17.48 -25.51 10.02
C PRO A 100 -17.51 -26.42 8.80
N SER A 101 -16.49 -27.27 8.67
CA SER A 101 -16.42 -28.34 7.65
C SER A 101 -16.52 -27.85 6.20
N LEU A 102 -16.12 -26.60 5.91
CA LEU A 102 -15.98 -26.13 4.55
C LEU A 102 -14.91 -26.94 3.82
N GLN A 103 -15.12 -27.21 2.53
CA GLN A 103 -14.10 -27.83 1.70
C GLN A 103 -12.85 -26.92 1.63
N PRO A 104 -11.63 -27.47 1.47
CA PRO A 104 -10.40 -26.67 1.42
C PRO A 104 -10.45 -25.53 0.39
N GLN A 105 -10.99 -25.80 -0.79
CA GLN A 105 -11.15 -24.80 -1.84
C GLN A 105 -12.12 -23.68 -1.42
N GLU A 106 -13.28 -24.02 -0.86
CA GLU A 106 -14.27 -23.03 -0.42
C GLU A 106 -13.72 -22.16 0.73
N THR A 107 -12.92 -22.76 1.62
CA THR A 107 -12.21 -22.06 2.69
C THR A 107 -11.22 -21.05 2.09
N ALA A 108 -10.40 -21.47 1.13
CA ALA A 108 -9.42 -20.61 0.47
C ALA A 108 -10.09 -19.46 -0.29
N GLU A 109 -11.18 -19.72 -1.01
CA GLU A 109 -11.98 -18.70 -1.70
C GLU A 109 -12.54 -17.67 -0.71
N ARG A 110 -13.00 -18.13 0.46
CA ARG A 110 -13.56 -17.25 1.49
C ARG A 110 -12.48 -16.40 2.18
N VAL A 111 -11.29 -16.95 2.42
CA VAL A 111 -10.12 -16.18 2.89
C VAL A 111 -9.68 -15.16 1.82
N SER A 112 -9.65 -15.55 0.55
CA SER A 112 -9.39 -14.62 -0.57
C SER A 112 -10.41 -13.48 -0.62
N ARG A 113 -11.69 -13.78 -0.36
CA ARG A 113 -12.74 -12.75 -0.24
C ARG A 113 -12.50 -11.80 0.93
N LEU A 114 -12.02 -12.28 2.08
CA LEU A 114 -11.62 -11.42 3.20
C LEU A 114 -10.54 -10.42 2.77
N PHE A 115 -9.48 -10.89 2.10
CA PHE A 115 -8.43 -10.01 1.58
C PHE A 115 -8.96 -9.01 0.53
N SER A 116 -9.90 -9.41 -0.31
CA SER A 116 -10.55 -8.49 -1.26
C SER A 116 -11.36 -7.40 -0.54
N LEU A 117 -12.04 -7.72 0.57
CA LEU A 117 -12.72 -6.73 1.40
C LEU A 117 -11.73 -5.77 2.09
N VAL A 118 -10.60 -6.30 2.58
CA VAL A 118 -9.52 -5.46 3.13
C VAL A 118 -9.00 -4.48 2.09
N ARG A 119 -8.69 -4.96 0.88
CA ARG A 119 -8.22 -4.10 -0.23
C ARG A 119 -9.25 -3.06 -0.61
N PHE A 120 -10.52 -3.43 -0.70
CA PHE A 120 -11.61 -2.48 -0.97
C PHE A 120 -11.67 -1.36 0.08
N ARG A 121 -11.64 -1.72 1.37
CA ARG A 121 -11.68 -0.75 2.48
C ARG A 121 -10.42 0.12 2.57
N ALA A 122 -9.26 -0.42 2.23
CA ALA A 122 -8.02 0.34 2.14
C ALA A 122 -8.06 1.36 0.99
N ASN A 123 -8.50 0.92 -0.20
CA ASN A 123 -8.67 1.81 -1.36
C ASN A 123 -9.71 2.91 -1.10
N SER A 124 -10.82 2.61 -0.42
CA SER A 124 -11.81 3.65 -0.07
C SER A 124 -11.28 4.68 0.93
N LYS A 125 -10.20 4.36 1.65
CA LYS A 125 -9.45 5.29 2.49
C LYS A 125 -8.19 5.84 1.80
N GLU A 126 -8.06 5.65 0.48
CA GLU A 126 -6.97 6.14 -0.37
C GLU A 126 -5.58 5.61 0.00
N VAL A 127 -5.50 4.43 0.64
CA VAL A 127 -4.21 3.77 0.86
C VAL A 127 -3.58 3.47 -0.49
N LEU A 128 -2.34 3.89 -0.63
CA LEU A 128 -1.61 3.84 -1.87
C LEU A 128 -0.93 2.47 -2.04
N PRO A 129 -1.05 1.83 -3.21
CA PRO A 129 -0.35 0.58 -3.48
C PRO A 129 1.13 0.84 -3.70
N ASP A 130 1.96 -0.16 -3.39
CA ASP A 130 3.37 -0.15 -3.75
C ASP A 130 3.52 0.11 -5.27
N PRO A 131 4.32 1.11 -5.67
CA PRO A 131 4.36 1.58 -7.06
C PRO A 131 5.06 0.60 -8.01
N ILE A 132 5.77 -0.41 -7.48
CA ILE A 132 6.51 -1.41 -8.27
C ILE A 132 5.64 -2.66 -8.48
N THR A 133 5.05 -3.14 -7.39
CA THR A 133 4.30 -4.41 -7.35
C THR A 133 2.80 -4.23 -7.54
N GLY A 134 2.28 -3.01 -7.30
CA GLY A 134 0.85 -2.72 -7.29
C GLY A 134 0.12 -3.27 -6.06
N ASN A 135 0.84 -3.88 -5.11
CA ASN A 135 0.24 -4.49 -3.93
C ASN A 135 0.07 -3.46 -2.80
N LEU A 136 -1.03 -3.55 -2.06
CA LEU A 136 -1.24 -2.73 -0.86
C LEU A 136 -0.44 -3.23 0.35
N GLY A 137 0.02 -4.48 0.32
CA GLY A 137 0.75 -5.15 1.39
C GLY A 137 0.89 -6.64 1.08
N SER A 138 1.51 -7.38 1.99
CA SER A 138 1.63 -8.83 1.92
C SER A 138 1.27 -9.46 3.26
N PHE A 139 0.88 -10.72 3.24
CA PHE A 139 0.64 -11.52 4.43
C PHE A 139 1.56 -12.75 4.39
N SER A 140 2.05 -13.17 5.55
CA SER A 140 2.99 -14.29 5.66
C SER A 140 2.37 -15.57 5.09
N THR A 141 3.06 -16.20 4.13
CA THR A 141 2.63 -17.47 3.55
C THR A 141 2.58 -18.57 4.61
N ASN A 142 3.52 -18.56 5.55
CA ASN A 142 3.58 -19.54 6.64
C ASN A 142 2.41 -19.34 7.61
N ALA A 143 2.12 -18.09 7.99
CA ALA A 143 0.97 -17.78 8.85
C ALA A 143 -0.36 -18.10 8.17
N LEU A 144 -0.44 -17.91 6.84
CA LEU A 144 -1.61 -18.30 6.06
C LEU A 144 -1.80 -19.81 6.04
N SER A 145 -0.73 -20.58 5.84
CA SER A 145 -0.79 -22.06 5.93
C SER A 145 -1.25 -22.51 7.31
N GLU A 146 -0.67 -21.95 8.38
CA GLU A 146 -1.04 -22.26 9.76
C GLU A 146 -2.51 -21.91 10.06
N LEU A 147 -3.00 -20.79 9.53
CA LEU A 147 -4.41 -20.42 9.61
C LEU A 147 -5.28 -21.49 8.96
N MET A 148 -4.97 -21.87 7.71
CA MET A 148 -5.76 -22.85 6.94
C MET A 148 -5.81 -24.22 7.64
N GLU A 149 -4.70 -24.68 8.21
CA GLU A 149 -4.65 -25.89 9.03
C GLU A 149 -5.51 -25.76 10.29
N THR A 150 -5.38 -24.63 11.01
CA THR A 150 -6.12 -24.39 12.26
C THR A 150 -7.62 -24.39 12.03
N ILE A 151 -8.10 -23.64 11.03
CA ILE A 151 -9.54 -23.48 10.79
C ILE A 151 -10.19 -24.75 10.20
N GLY A 152 -9.41 -25.61 9.55
CA GLY A 152 -9.89 -26.92 9.07
C GLY A 152 -10.33 -27.85 10.20
N ALA A 153 -9.82 -27.66 11.43
CA ALA A 153 -10.19 -28.46 12.58
C ALA A 153 -11.50 -27.99 13.26
N TYR A 154 -12.00 -26.80 12.92
CA TYR A 154 -13.10 -26.17 13.66
C TYR A 154 -14.46 -26.83 13.35
N LYS A 155 -15.23 -27.08 14.41
CA LYS A 155 -16.53 -27.77 14.35
C LYS A 155 -17.74 -26.85 14.55
N THR A 156 -17.50 -25.59 14.87
CA THR A 156 -18.52 -24.56 15.07
C THR A 156 -18.29 -23.38 14.13
N ASN A 157 -19.29 -22.50 13.99
CA ASN A 157 -19.10 -21.24 13.28
C ASN A 157 -18.04 -20.38 13.99
N PHE A 158 -17.29 -19.63 13.20
CA PHE A 158 -16.28 -18.70 13.70
C PHE A 158 -16.15 -17.51 12.75
N GLU A 159 -15.57 -16.43 13.23
CA GLU A 159 -15.25 -15.23 12.46
C GLU A 159 -13.74 -15.15 12.25
N ILE A 160 -13.31 -14.77 11.06
CA ILE A 160 -11.93 -14.30 10.85
C ILE A 160 -11.98 -12.79 10.65
N ARG A 161 -11.20 -12.08 11.46
CA ARG A 161 -11.01 -10.62 11.40
C ARG A 161 -9.61 -10.33 10.85
N ALA A 162 -9.54 -9.48 9.83
CA ALA A 162 -8.29 -8.86 9.41
C ALA A 162 -8.10 -7.58 10.23
N VAL A 163 -7.03 -7.54 11.02
CA VAL A 163 -6.73 -6.50 11.99
C VAL A 163 -5.45 -5.79 11.58
N ALA A 164 -5.39 -4.47 11.73
CA ALA A 164 -4.17 -3.71 11.50
C ALA A 164 -3.11 -4.07 12.56
N LYS A 165 -1.99 -4.68 12.15
CA LYS A 165 -0.88 -5.05 13.04
C LYS A 165 -0.24 -3.83 13.69
N GLU A 166 -0.16 -2.76 12.91
CA GLU A 166 0.39 -1.45 13.27
C GLU A 166 -0.55 -0.35 12.77
N SER A 167 -0.28 0.91 13.14
CA SER A 167 -1.03 2.02 12.54
C SER A 167 -0.67 2.12 11.05
N ILE A 168 -1.69 2.21 10.20
CA ILE A 168 -1.52 2.26 8.75
C ILE A 168 -1.75 3.70 8.30
N TYR A 169 -0.89 4.18 7.40
CA TYR A 169 -0.95 5.51 6.82
C TYR A 169 -1.29 5.43 5.33
N LEU A 170 -1.60 6.56 4.69
CA LEU A 170 -1.89 6.61 3.24
C LEU A 170 -0.76 6.00 2.41
N SER A 171 0.49 6.17 2.83
CA SER A 171 1.67 5.58 2.20
C SER A 171 1.62 4.04 2.16
N GLY A 172 0.83 3.40 3.03
CA GLY A 172 0.93 1.96 3.27
C GLY A 172 2.31 1.58 3.86
N PRO A 173 2.69 0.29 3.80
CA PRO A 173 1.89 -0.85 3.36
C PRO A 173 0.81 -1.25 4.39
N LEU A 174 -0.14 -2.09 3.98
CA LEU A 174 -1.06 -2.80 4.86
C LEU A 174 -0.30 -3.90 5.59
N SER A 175 -0.05 -3.69 6.88
CA SER A 175 0.46 -4.69 7.79
C SER A 175 -0.71 -5.29 8.58
N LEU A 176 -0.99 -6.57 8.36
CA LEU A 176 -2.18 -7.25 8.87
C LEU A 176 -1.83 -8.37 9.83
N GLU A 177 -2.77 -8.62 10.74
CA GLU A 177 -2.90 -9.87 11.48
C GLU A 177 -4.28 -10.45 11.17
N LEU A 178 -4.38 -11.78 11.11
CA LEU A 178 -5.66 -12.47 11.04
C LEU A 178 -5.99 -13.03 12.41
N VAL A 179 -7.19 -12.74 12.89
CA VAL A 179 -7.67 -13.13 14.21
C VAL A 179 -8.89 -14.01 14.06
N VAL A 180 -8.82 -15.22 14.59
CA VAL A 180 -9.95 -16.13 14.65
C VAL A 180 -10.72 -15.89 15.94
N VAL A 181 -12.00 -15.62 15.81
CA VAL A 181 -12.91 -15.32 16.92
C VAL A 181 -14.06 -16.31 16.92
N SER A 182 -14.38 -16.89 18.07
CA SER A 182 -15.56 -17.75 18.25
C SER A 182 -16.35 -17.28 19.45
N ASN A 183 -17.67 -17.12 19.29
CA ASN A 183 -18.57 -16.60 20.33
C ASN A 183 -18.08 -15.28 20.96
N GLY A 184 -17.48 -14.41 20.16
CA GLY A 184 -16.95 -13.11 20.60
C GLY A 184 -15.57 -13.16 21.27
N ILE A 185 -14.99 -14.35 21.47
CA ILE A 185 -13.69 -14.56 22.11
C ILE A 185 -12.63 -14.82 21.06
N GLU A 186 -11.50 -14.11 21.15
CA GLU A 186 -10.32 -14.38 20.33
C GLU A 186 -9.71 -15.74 20.71
N ILE A 187 -9.60 -16.62 19.73
CA ILE A 187 -9.08 -17.98 19.90
C ILE A 187 -7.61 -18.05 19.51
N LYS A 188 -7.24 -17.42 18.38
CA LYS A 188 -5.88 -17.44 17.86
C LYS A 188 -5.63 -16.27 16.90
N ARG A 189 -4.36 -15.85 16.82
CA ARG A 189 -3.88 -14.75 15.98
C ARG A 189 -2.71 -15.22 15.11
N PHE A 190 -2.68 -14.73 13.87
CA PHE A 190 -1.72 -15.13 12.84
C PHE A 190 -1.10 -13.86 12.22
N SER A 191 0.22 -13.82 12.08
CA SER A 191 0.97 -12.67 11.54
C SER A 191 2.17 -13.10 10.68
#